data_AF-A0A9X9WFL8-F1
#
_entry.id   AF-A0A9X9WFL8-F1
#
_cell.length_a   1.000
_cell.length_b   1.000
_cell.length_c   1.000
_cell.angle_alpha   90.00
_cell.angle_beta   90.00
_cell.angle_gamma   90.00
#
_symmetry.space_group_name_H-M   'P 1'
#
loop_
_entity.id
_entity.type
_entity.pdbx_description
1 polymer ?
#
loop_
_entity_poly.entity_id
_entity_poly.type
_entity_poly.pdbx_seq_one_letter_code
_entity_poly.pdbx_strand_id
1 'polypeptide(L)'
;MADPDDSAEDPLAAVLAATEAQRPAITVGGGSEAKALAKVEAMIALMQAAILNHPRFVALEAAWRSVQRLVFAPGEGPVVVKVLPATKREIIRDQRAVQDPEDSDLCALLWHEGMGSEEPFSLLLADYEFGAEPEEVQAMRGLAAGGAGAFVPVVAHAAPGLLDLPEWSALPAKKDIARAHEGPRHIAWRALRESEDARFLTLVGPRVLARGGDGAPRWVGGGWVLASRIADAFRREGWAAAIEGREDGTESGLPAMGSVPTECDPADGQEVAFGLLGLTLLVPRGAERAAVLLAPTLHKPPRFHASAATSDAALAARLPWVLGVGRFLHALALRGHWELLRGHGPQAAARALNEWLAQFCGEDGPLAEASAELPEVKGHPGVHVLSAKLRPRLPQGTPGAAHRVMLNLP
;
A
#
# COMPACT_ATOMS: atom_id res chain seq x y z
N MET A 1 -6.70 9.15 13.49
CA MET A 1 -7.96 9.94 13.55
C MET A 1 -9.10 8.96 13.30
N ALA A 2 -10.18 8.99 14.10
CA ALA A 2 -11.33 8.11 13.88
C ALA A 2 -11.85 8.29 12.45
N ASP A 3 -12.34 7.21 11.85
CA ASP A 3 -13.06 7.26 10.58
C ASP A 3 -14.16 8.35 10.71
N PRO A 4 -14.14 9.45 9.93
CA PRO A 4 -15.08 10.57 10.11
C PRO A 4 -16.53 10.18 9.80
N ASP A 5 -16.77 8.91 9.47
CA ASP A 5 -18.07 8.24 9.38
C ASP A 5 -18.71 7.96 10.77
N ASP A 6 -18.11 8.43 11.86
CA ASP A 6 -18.54 8.12 13.25
C ASP A 6 -19.47 9.15 13.92
N SER A 7 -19.70 10.32 13.33
CA SER A 7 -20.70 11.23 13.90
C SER A 7 -22.08 10.91 13.31
N ALA A 8 -23.00 10.41 14.12
CA ALA A 8 -24.44 10.39 13.83
C ALA A 8 -25.02 11.82 13.63
N GLU A 9 -24.19 12.84 13.79
CA GLU A 9 -24.48 14.23 13.47
C GLU A 9 -24.58 14.43 11.95
N ASP A 10 -25.69 15.01 11.53
CA ASP A 10 -25.89 15.49 10.16
C ASP A 10 -24.77 16.50 9.82
N PRO A 11 -23.90 16.23 8.83
CA PRO A 11 -22.83 17.14 8.43
C PRO A 11 -23.33 18.52 8.05
N LEU A 12 -24.54 18.60 7.49
CA LEU A 12 -25.17 19.88 7.16
C LEU A 12 -25.51 20.64 8.45
N ALA A 13 -26.09 19.97 9.45
CA ALA A 13 -26.36 20.57 10.75
C ALA A 13 -25.07 21.05 11.45
N ALA A 14 -23.98 20.28 11.39
CA ALA A 14 -22.68 20.69 11.96
C ALA A 14 -22.11 21.95 11.29
N VAL A 15 -22.17 22.02 9.95
CA VAL A 15 -21.75 23.21 9.18
C VAL A 15 -22.65 24.41 9.48
N LEU A 16 -23.97 24.22 9.54
CA LEU A 16 -24.92 25.28 9.88
C LEU A 16 -24.68 25.81 11.30
N ALA A 17 -24.51 24.94 12.29
CA ALA A 17 -24.21 25.35 13.66
C ALA A 17 -22.89 26.14 13.76
N ALA A 18 -21.83 25.69 13.10
CA ALA A 18 -20.54 26.38 13.09
C ALA A 18 -20.61 27.78 12.44
N THR A 19 -21.42 27.93 11.38
CA THR A 19 -21.59 29.20 10.67
C THR A 19 -22.53 30.17 11.38
N GLU A 20 -23.60 29.67 12.01
CA GLU A 20 -24.53 30.48 12.81
C GLU A 20 -23.85 31.09 14.03
N ALA A 21 -22.99 30.34 14.72
CA ALA A 21 -22.23 30.82 15.87
C ALA A 21 -21.31 32.02 15.55
N GLN A 22 -20.85 32.13 14.29
CA GLN A 22 -19.92 33.17 13.84
C GLN A 22 -20.62 34.25 12.98
N ARG A 23 -21.95 34.21 12.88
CA ARG A 23 -22.73 35.08 11.99
C ARG A 23 -22.71 36.54 12.49
N PRO A 24 -22.27 37.52 11.68
CA PRO A 24 -22.28 38.92 12.10
C PRO A 24 -23.70 39.51 12.14
N ALA A 25 -24.09 40.15 13.25
CA ALA A 25 -25.43 40.73 13.48
C ALA A 25 -25.83 41.75 12.39
N ILE A 26 -26.97 41.55 11.69
CA ILE A 26 -27.43 42.40 10.59
C ILE A 26 -28.30 43.56 11.11
N THR A 27 -27.71 44.75 11.21
CA THR A 27 -28.45 46.01 11.25
C THR A 27 -28.49 46.62 9.86
N VAL A 28 -29.68 46.64 9.24
CA VAL A 28 -29.93 47.35 7.98
C VAL A 28 -30.10 48.84 8.30
N GLY A 29 -28.98 49.53 8.45
CA GLY A 29 -28.95 50.97 8.72
C GLY A 29 -28.04 51.71 7.75
N GLY A 30 -28.63 52.37 6.75
CA GLY A 30 -28.11 53.56 6.04
C GLY A 30 -26.65 53.59 5.57
N GLY A 31 -26.01 52.45 5.29
CA GLY A 31 -24.63 52.36 4.78
C GLY A 31 -24.57 51.82 3.36
N SER A 32 -23.64 52.33 2.55
CA SER A 32 -23.51 52.05 1.11
C SER A 32 -23.55 50.56 0.76
N GLU A 33 -24.04 50.24 -0.43
CA GLU A 33 -24.08 48.91 -1.06
C GLU A 33 -22.81 48.07 -0.81
N ALA A 34 -21.64 48.71 -0.82
CA ALA A 34 -20.36 48.11 -0.50
C ALA A 34 -20.28 47.45 0.89
N LYS A 35 -20.92 48.02 1.93
CA LYS A 35 -20.98 47.43 3.28
C LYS A 35 -21.90 46.22 3.34
N ALA A 36 -22.99 46.22 2.58
CA ALA A 36 -23.88 45.08 2.47
C ALA A 36 -23.20 43.93 1.71
N LEU A 37 -22.53 44.24 0.60
CA LEU A 37 -21.75 43.28 -0.18
C LEU A 37 -20.62 42.64 0.65
N ALA A 38 -19.78 43.44 1.30
CA ALA A 38 -18.69 42.95 2.13
C ALA A 38 -19.17 41.99 3.24
N LYS A 39 -20.39 42.21 3.73
CA LYS A 39 -21.00 41.34 4.73
C LYS A 39 -21.48 40.00 4.15
N VAL A 40 -22.08 40.03 2.97
CA VAL A 40 -22.46 38.80 2.24
C VAL A 40 -21.20 38.00 1.91
N GLU A 41 -20.14 38.65 1.43
CA GLU A 41 -18.84 38.01 1.18
C GLU A 41 -18.27 37.35 2.44
N ALA A 42 -18.32 38.04 3.59
CA ALA A 42 -17.89 37.45 4.86
C ALA A 42 -18.72 36.22 5.27
N MET A 43 -20.05 36.25 5.07
CA MET A 43 -20.91 35.09 5.35
C MET A 43 -20.63 33.92 4.41
N ILE A 44 -20.38 34.18 3.13
CA ILE A 44 -19.99 33.17 2.15
C ILE A 44 -18.65 32.56 2.54
N ALA A 45 -17.66 33.38 2.89
CA ALA A 45 -16.34 32.91 3.31
C ALA A 45 -16.40 32.03 4.57
N LEU A 46 -17.22 32.40 5.56
CA LEU A 46 -17.46 31.57 6.76
C LEU A 46 -18.06 30.21 6.39
N MET A 47 -19.07 30.19 5.52
CA MET A 47 -19.71 28.94 5.09
C MET A 47 -18.78 28.06 4.26
N GLN A 48 -18.03 28.66 3.33
CA GLN A 48 -16.99 27.96 2.57
C GLN A 48 -15.92 27.38 3.49
N ALA A 49 -15.42 28.16 4.46
CA ALA A 49 -14.44 27.68 5.42
C ALA A 49 -15.00 26.52 6.27
N ALA A 50 -16.26 26.59 6.73
CA ALA A 50 -16.88 25.52 7.49
C ALA A 50 -17.02 24.23 6.67
N ILE A 51 -17.48 24.32 5.42
CA ILE A 51 -17.60 23.18 4.50
C ILE A 51 -16.22 22.59 4.18
N LEU A 52 -15.28 23.43 3.77
CA LEU A 52 -13.94 22.99 3.37
C LEU A 52 -13.15 22.41 4.55
N ASN A 53 -13.37 22.87 5.78
CA ASN A 53 -12.66 22.33 6.95
C ASN A 53 -13.41 21.19 7.65
N HIS A 54 -14.60 20.80 7.17
CA HIS A 54 -15.34 19.68 7.75
C HIS A 54 -14.55 18.37 7.58
N PRO A 55 -14.32 17.58 8.66
CA PRO A 55 -13.45 16.39 8.61
C PRO A 55 -13.77 15.39 7.50
N ARG A 56 -15.07 15.16 7.22
CA ARG A 56 -15.51 14.30 6.11
C ARG A 56 -15.09 14.85 4.73
N PHE A 57 -15.21 16.17 4.51
CA PHE A 57 -14.78 16.79 3.25
C PHE A 57 -13.26 16.79 3.14
N VAL A 58 -12.54 17.06 4.23
CA VAL A 58 -11.08 16.96 4.30
C VAL A 58 -10.60 15.58 3.87
N ALA A 59 -11.16 14.51 4.45
CA ALA A 59 -10.79 13.14 4.12
C ALA A 59 -11.12 12.78 2.66
N LEU A 60 -12.31 13.14 2.19
CA LEU A 60 -12.74 12.89 0.81
C LEU A 60 -11.85 13.62 -0.20
N GLU A 61 -11.59 14.91 0.01
CA GLU A 61 -10.73 15.71 -0.85
C GLU A 61 -9.30 15.15 -0.86
N ALA A 62 -8.78 14.75 0.30
CA ALA A 62 -7.45 14.17 0.42
C ALA A 62 -7.31 12.90 -0.43
N ALA A 63 -8.23 11.93 -0.28
CA ALA A 63 -8.22 10.69 -1.04
C ALA A 63 -8.32 10.92 -2.56
N TRP A 64 -9.28 11.74 -3.01
CA TRP A 64 -9.46 12.00 -4.45
C TRP A 64 -8.31 12.79 -5.08
N ARG A 65 -7.64 13.66 -4.32
CA ARG A 65 -6.43 14.33 -4.81
C ARG A 65 -5.28 13.36 -5.01
N SER A 66 -5.14 12.35 -4.15
CA SER A 66 -4.12 11.31 -4.34
C SER A 66 -4.43 10.41 -5.53
N VAL A 67 -5.70 10.02 -5.72
CA VAL A 67 -6.14 9.32 -6.94
C VAL A 67 -5.83 10.16 -8.17
N GLN A 68 -6.20 11.45 -8.16
CA GLN A 68 -5.91 12.39 -9.25
C GLN A 68 -4.41 12.43 -9.53
N ARG A 69 -3.56 12.57 -8.52
CA ARG A 69 -2.11 12.60 -8.67
C ARG A 69 -1.57 11.32 -9.33
N LEU A 70 -2.07 10.15 -8.92
CA LEU A 70 -1.65 8.86 -9.47
C LEU A 70 -2.08 8.67 -10.94
N VAL A 71 -3.32 9.05 -11.26
CA VAL A 71 -3.92 8.90 -12.60
C VAL A 71 -3.33 9.90 -13.60
N PHE A 72 -3.13 11.15 -13.18
CA PHE A 72 -2.59 12.21 -14.03
C PHE A 72 -1.07 12.36 -13.94
N ALA A 73 -0.38 11.42 -13.29
CA ALA A 73 1.07 11.36 -13.31
C ALA A 73 1.58 11.22 -14.76
N PRO A 74 2.64 11.94 -15.15
CA PRO A 74 3.19 11.86 -16.50
C PRO A 74 3.79 10.46 -16.76
N GLY A 75 3.78 10.04 -18.03
CA GLY A 75 4.39 8.79 -18.48
C GLY A 75 3.44 7.97 -19.35
N GLU A 76 4.03 7.18 -20.25
CA GLU A 76 3.31 6.22 -21.09
C GLU A 76 3.32 4.84 -20.42
N GLY A 77 2.26 4.05 -20.61
CA GLY A 77 2.15 2.69 -20.08
C GLY A 77 0.77 2.37 -19.50
N PRO A 78 0.29 1.11 -19.60
CA PRO A 78 -1.08 0.74 -19.23
C PRO A 78 -1.18 0.55 -17.70
N VAL A 79 -1.09 1.64 -16.93
CA VAL A 79 -1.46 1.63 -15.51
C VAL A 79 -2.97 1.85 -15.42
N VAL A 80 -3.70 0.81 -15.02
CA VAL A 80 -5.14 0.88 -14.79
C VAL A 80 -5.40 1.01 -13.30
N VAL A 81 -6.12 2.06 -12.91
CA VAL A 81 -6.54 2.29 -11.52
C VAL A 81 -8.02 1.96 -11.40
N LYS A 82 -8.36 0.92 -10.64
CA LYS A 82 -9.73 0.61 -10.24
C LYS A 82 -9.96 1.12 -8.81
N VAL A 83 -11.13 1.71 -8.55
CA VAL A 83 -11.49 2.26 -7.24
C VAL A 83 -12.66 1.46 -6.68
N LEU A 84 -12.49 0.91 -5.48
CA LEU A 84 -13.54 0.25 -4.72
C LEU A 84 -13.91 1.14 -3.52
N PRO A 85 -15.13 1.72 -3.47
CA PRO A 85 -15.59 2.42 -2.29
C PRO A 85 -15.86 1.39 -1.19
N ALA A 86 -15.06 1.44 -0.14
CA ALA A 86 -15.27 0.69 1.09
C ALA A 86 -14.80 1.55 2.27
N THR A 87 -15.39 1.33 3.44
CA THR A 87 -14.94 1.93 4.70
C THR A 87 -14.01 0.96 5.43
N LYS A 88 -13.13 1.48 6.29
CA LYS A 88 -12.28 0.64 7.13
C LYS A 88 -13.13 -0.31 8.01
N ARG A 89 -14.31 0.16 8.43
CA ARG A 89 -15.28 -0.60 9.23
C ARG A 89 -15.84 -1.80 8.47
N GLU A 90 -16.15 -1.66 7.19
CA GLU A 90 -16.60 -2.77 6.36
C GLU A 90 -15.50 -3.82 6.22
N ILE A 91 -14.25 -3.42 6.01
CA ILE A 91 -13.10 -4.34 5.99
C ILE A 91 -12.95 -5.08 7.33
N ILE A 92 -13.04 -4.36 8.45
CA ILE A 92 -12.99 -4.96 9.79
C ILE A 92 -14.18 -5.90 10.01
N ARG A 93 -15.37 -5.54 9.54
CA ARG A 93 -16.59 -6.35 9.69
C ARG A 93 -16.52 -7.64 8.88
N ASP A 94 -16.06 -7.57 7.63
CA ASP A 94 -15.82 -8.74 6.77
C ASP A 94 -14.92 -9.76 7.49
N GLN A 95 -13.80 -9.28 8.03
CA GLN A 95 -12.82 -10.14 8.71
C GLN A 95 -13.30 -10.70 10.05
N ARG A 96 -14.29 -10.08 10.71
CA ARG A 96 -14.93 -10.63 11.90
C ARG A 96 -16.01 -11.66 11.60
N ALA A 97 -16.57 -11.64 10.40
CA ALA A 97 -17.64 -12.55 10.01
C ALA A 97 -17.13 -13.97 9.74
N VAL A 98 -15.82 -14.13 9.52
CA VAL A 98 -15.17 -15.39 9.16
C VAL A 98 -14.22 -15.88 10.26
N GLN A 99 -14.00 -17.19 10.31
CA GLN A 99 -13.00 -17.80 11.21
C GLN A 99 -11.62 -17.81 10.54
N ASP A 100 -11.59 -18.32 9.31
CA ASP A 100 -10.41 -18.34 8.47
C ASP A 100 -10.42 -17.09 7.57
N PRO A 101 -9.34 -16.26 7.59
CA PRO A 101 -9.31 -15.02 6.81
C PRO A 101 -9.49 -15.23 5.30
N GLU A 102 -9.11 -16.40 4.78
CA GLU A 102 -9.24 -16.77 3.36
C GLU A 102 -10.70 -16.83 2.89
N ASP A 103 -11.65 -17.07 3.80
CA ASP A 103 -13.07 -17.22 3.48
C ASP A 103 -13.80 -15.86 3.34
N SER A 104 -13.10 -14.74 3.51
CA SER A 104 -13.71 -13.41 3.49
C SER A 104 -14.06 -12.92 2.08
N ASP A 105 -15.01 -11.98 1.98
CA ASP A 105 -15.43 -11.41 0.70
C ASP A 105 -14.27 -10.63 0.03
N LEU A 106 -13.43 -9.96 0.83
CA LEU A 106 -12.22 -9.30 0.34
C LEU A 106 -11.23 -10.30 -0.31
N CYS A 107 -11.01 -11.45 0.32
CA CYS A 107 -10.11 -12.48 -0.20
C CYS A 107 -10.66 -13.10 -1.48
N ALA A 108 -11.96 -13.39 -1.52
CA ALA A 108 -12.63 -13.85 -2.74
C ALA A 108 -12.49 -12.83 -3.89
N LEU A 109 -12.71 -11.53 -3.61
CA LEU A 109 -12.52 -10.46 -4.59
C LEU A 109 -11.09 -10.42 -5.13
N LEU A 110 -10.09 -10.44 -4.25
CA LEU A 110 -8.69 -10.41 -4.65
C LEU A 110 -8.30 -11.64 -5.47
N TRP A 111 -8.83 -12.81 -5.12
CA TRP A 111 -8.61 -14.02 -5.92
C TRP A 111 -9.20 -13.88 -7.32
N HIS A 112 -10.46 -13.46 -7.43
CA HIS A 112 -11.16 -13.31 -8.70
C HIS A 112 -10.53 -12.25 -9.62
N GLU A 113 -10.19 -11.08 -9.08
CA GLU A 113 -9.58 -9.98 -9.83
C GLU A 113 -8.06 -10.12 -9.98
N GLY A 114 -7.43 -10.98 -9.18
CA GLY A 114 -6.01 -11.34 -9.25
C GLY A 114 -5.83 -12.61 -10.08
N MET A 115 -5.50 -13.72 -9.42
CA MET A 115 -5.19 -15.01 -10.06
C MET A 115 -6.28 -15.54 -11.02
N GLY A 116 -7.54 -15.20 -10.79
CA GLY A 116 -8.68 -15.61 -11.61
C GLY A 116 -8.94 -14.74 -12.85
N SER A 117 -8.19 -13.64 -13.04
CA SER A 117 -8.42 -12.65 -14.10
C SER A 117 -7.38 -12.74 -15.20
N GLU A 118 -7.79 -12.43 -16.44
CA GLU A 118 -6.85 -12.21 -17.57
C GLU A 118 -6.06 -10.91 -17.42
N GLU A 119 -6.63 -9.94 -16.70
CA GLU A 119 -6.00 -8.68 -16.31
C GLU A 119 -5.90 -8.62 -14.78
N PRO A 120 -4.92 -9.36 -14.20
CA PRO A 120 -4.80 -9.52 -12.76
C PRO A 120 -4.40 -8.21 -12.08
N PHE A 121 -4.97 -7.95 -10.91
CA PHE A 121 -4.48 -6.91 -10.01
C PHE A 121 -3.00 -7.14 -9.68
N SER A 122 -2.21 -6.07 -9.78
CA SER A 122 -0.78 -6.09 -9.44
C SER A 122 -0.48 -5.54 -8.05
N LEU A 123 -1.42 -4.78 -7.47
CA LEU A 123 -1.30 -4.14 -6.17
C LEU A 123 -2.71 -3.79 -5.65
N LEU A 124 -2.94 -3.96 -4.35
CA LEU A 124 -4.04 -3.33 -3.63
C LEU A 124 -3.48 -2.19 -2.76
N LEU A 125 -4.01 -0.97 -2.91
CA LEU A 125 -3.77 0.12 -1.95
C LEU A 125 -5.01 0.26 -1.06
N ALA A 126 -4.90 -0.16 0.20
CA ALA A 126 -5.93 0.06 1.20
C ALA A 126 -5.66 1.42 1.89
N ASP A 127 -6.45 2.43 1.55
CA ASP A 127 -6.26 3.82 2.01
C ASP A 127 -6.75 4.05 3.45
N TYR A 128 -6.26 3.23 4.39
CA TYR A 128 -6.58 3.31 5.81
C TYR A 128 -5.31 3.20 6.66
N GLU A 129 -5.30 3.93 7.77
CA GLU A 129 -4.26 3.79 8.81
C GLU A 129 -4.62 2.64 9.74
N PHE A 130 -3.72 1.66 9.93
CA PHE A 130 -3.88 0.55 10.87
C PHE A 130 -2.91 0.68 12.06
N GLY A 131 -3.46 0.52 13.27
CA GLY A 131 -2.75 0.51 14.53
C GLY A 131 -2.61 -0.89 15.14
N ALA A 132 -2.31 -0.91 16.44
CA ALA A 132 -2.08 -2.15 17.20
C ALA A 132 -3.35 -2.74 17.82
N GLU A 133 -4.52 -2.14 17.60
CA GLU A 133 -5.76 -2.64 18.19
C GLU A 133 -6.13 -4.03 17.61
N PRO A 134 -6.62 -4.98 18.43
CA PRO A 134 -6.81 -6.36 17.99
C PRO A 134 -7.65 -6.52 16.71
N GLU A 135 -8.71 -5.74 16.60
CA GLU A 135 -9.64 -5.77 15.46
C GLU A 135 -8.98 -5.24 14.17
N GLU A 136 -8.08 -4.27 14.30
CA GLU A 136 -7.29 -3.73 13.20
C GLU A 136 -6.20 -4.70 12.78
N VAL A 137 -5.57 -5.39 13.73
CA VAL A 137 -4.61 -6.47 13.45
C VAL A 137 -5.27 -7.66 12.77
N GLN A 138 -6.51 -8.00 13.15
CA GLN A 138 -7.30 -9.02 12.45
C GLN A 138 -7.62 -8.58 11.01
N ALA A 139 -7.99 -7.32 10.80
CA ALA A 139 -8.19 -6.80 9.45
C ALA A 139 -6.91 -6.84 8.59
N MET A 140 -5.76 -6.49 9.18
CA MET A 140 -4.46 -6.62 8.52
C MET A 140 -4.11 -8.08 8.18
N ARG A 141 -4.50 -9.04 9.04
CA ARG A 141 -4.34 -10.47 8.74
C ARG A 141 -5.16 -10.87 7.51
N GLY A 142 -6.40 -10.39 7.39
CA GLY A 142 -7.23 -10.57 6.19
C GLY A 142 -6.60 -10.01 4.93
N LEU A 143 -6.14 -8.76 4.98
CA LEU A 143 -5.43 -8.12 3.87
C LEU A 143 -4.19 -8.93 3.45
N ALA A 144 -3.40 -9.39 4.41
CA ALA A 144 -2.23 -10.23 4.16
C ALA A 144 -2.61 -11.57 3.52
N ALA A 145 -3.62 -12.26 4.03
CA ALA A 145 -4.11 -13.54 3.50
C ALA A 145 -4.64 -13.40 2.07
N GLY A 146 -5.50 -12.41 1.80
CA GLY A 146 -6.01 -12.15 0.45
C GLY A 146 -4.91 -11.79 -0.55
N GLY A 147 -3.93 -11.00 -0.10
CA GLY A 147 -2.76 -10.69 -0.92
C GLY A 147 -1.89 -11.91 -1.21
N ALA A 148 -1.70 -12.80 -0.23
CA ALA A 148 -0.95 -14.04 -0.40
C ALA A 148 -1.66 -15.03 -1.34
N GLY A 149 -2.95 -15.25 -1.14
CA GLY A 149 -3.75 -16.15 -1.97
C GLY A 149 -3.79 -15.70 -3.43
N ALA A 150 -3.91 -14.40 -3.68
CA ALA A 150 -3.99 -13.86 -5.04
C ALA A 150 -2.65 -13.43 -5.65
N PHE A 151 -1.54 -13.56 -4.91
CA PHE A 151 -0.24 -12.98 -5.24
C PHE A 151 -0.31 -11.47 -5.58
N VAL A 152 -1.18 -10.75 -4.87
CA VAL A 152 -1.39 -9.30 -4.99
C VAL A 152 -0.85 -8.62 -3.74
N PRO A 153 0.33 -7.96 -3.80
CA PRO A 153 0.82 -7.20 -2.66
C PRO A 153 -0.18 -6.12 -2.25
N VAL A 154 -0.31 -5.93 -0.95
CA VAL A 154 -1.17 -4.94 -0.32
C VAL A 154 -0.31 -3.87 0.35
N VAL A 155 -0.56 -2.62 0.00
CA VAL A 155 -0.02 -1.44 0.68
C VAL A 155 -1.12 -0.81 1.51
N ALA A 156 -0.84 -0.56 2.79
CA ALA A 156 -1.71 0.22 3.66
C ALA A 156 -0.86 1.18 4.50
N HIS A 157 -1.50 1.96 5.37
CA HIS A 157 -0.80 2.98 6.15
C HIS A 157 -0.63 2.53 7.59
N ALA A 158 0.52 2.82 8.19
CA ALA A 158 0.67 2.66 9.63
C ALA A 158 -0.08 3.79 10.34
N ALA A 159 -0.71 3.51 11.47
CA ALA A 159 -1.16 4.54 12.40
C ALA A 159 -0.02 4.91 13.36
N PRO A 160 0.09 6.17 13.84
CA PRO A 160 1.12 6.56 14.81
C PRO A 160 1.03 5.72 16.11
N GLY A 161 -0.19 5.34 16.50
CA GLY A 161 -0.45 4.51 17.67
C GLY A 161 0.17 3.10 17.61
N LEU A 162 0.54 2.61 16.42
CA LEU A 162 1.30 1.37 16.26
C LEU A 162 2.69 1.48 16.92
N LEU A 163 3.29 2.68 16.83
CA LEU A 163 4.56 3.04 17.47
C LEU A 163 4.37 3.63 18.87
N ASP A 164 3.19 3.49 19.48
CA ASP A 164 2.80 4.19 20.71
C ASP A 164 3.06 5.70 20.65
N LEU A 165 2.82 6.30 19.49
CA LEU A 165 2.84 7.75 19.29
C LEU A 165 1.40 8.28 19.32
N PRO A 166 1.16 9.45 19.95
CA PRO A 166 -0.13 10.13 19.85
C PRO A 166 -0.41 10.62 18.41
N GLU A 167 0.63 11.07 17.72
CA GLU A 167 0.59 11.60 16.35
C GLU A 167 1.99 11.50 15.70
N TRP A 168 2.06 11.64 14.38
CA TRP A 168 3.32 11.52 13.63
C TRP A 168 4.35 12.61 13.97
N SER A 169 3.91 13.82 14.36
CA SER A 169 4.78 14.92 14.79
C SER A 169 5.72 14.55 15.95
N ALA A 170 5.36 13.55 16.75
CA ALA A 170 6.14 13.07 17.90
C ALA A 170 7.23 12.05 17.52
N LEU A 171 7.23 11.56 16.27
CA LEU A 171 8.20 10.58 15.78
C LEU A 171 9.68 11.03 15.95
N PRO A 172 10.09 12.27 15.60
CA PRO A 172 11.50 12.66 15.63
C PRO A 172 12.12 12.61 17.04
N ALA A 173 11.29 12.79 18.07
CA ALA A 173 11.72 12.71 19.47
C ALA A 173 11.77 11.28 20.01
N LYS A 174 11.20 10.29 19.31
CA LYS A 174 11.14 8.89 19.77
C LYS A 174 12.49 8.19 19.53
N LYS A 175 13.18 7.86 20.62
CA LYS A 175 14.49 7.18 20.58
C LYS A 175 14.38 5.68 20.33
N ASP A 176 13.54 4.98 21.10
CA ASP A 176 13.48 3.51 21.09
C ASP A 176 12.33 2.97 20.23
N ILE A 177 12.34 3.29 18.92
CA ILE A 177 11.30 2.82 17.98
C ILE A 177 11.28 1.29 17.90
N ALA A 178 12.45 0.65 17.78
CA ALA A 178 12.55 -0.79 17.57
C ALA A 178 11.94 -1.63 18.70
N ARG A 179 11.83 -1.09 19.92
CA ARG A 179 11.28 -1.76 21.10
C ARG A 179 9.80 -1.46 21.35
N ALA A 180 9.17 -0.61 20.53
CA ALA A 180 7.76 -0.21 20.71
C ALA A 180 6.81 -1.42 20.77
N HIS A 181 7.16 -2.54 20.14
CA HIS A 181 6.29 -3.71 20.01
C HIS A 181 6.58 -4.84 21.02
N GLU A 182 7.41 -4.60 22.05
CA GLU A 182 7.72 -5.61 23.08
C GLU A 182 6.59 -5.80 24.10
N GLY A 183 5.69 -4.81 24.22
CA GLY A 183 4.60 -4.83 25.19
C GLY A 183 3.48 -5.84 24.89
N PRO A 184 2.59 -6.11 25.88
CA PRO A 184 1.44 -7.00 25.70
C PRO A 184 0.46 -6.55 24.61
N ARG A 185 0.32 -5.23 24.41
CA ARG A 185 -0.55 -4.63 23.38
C ARG A 185 -0.23 -5.14 21.98
N HIS A 186 1.02 -5.50 21.71
CA HIS A 186 1.49 -5.89 20.38
C HIS A 186 1.67 -7.40 20.22
N ILE A 187 1.07 -8.23 21.09
CA ILE A 187 1.11 -9.69 20.94
C ILE A 187 0.50 -10.12 19.60
N ALA A 188 -0.70 -9.64 19.28
CA ALA A 188 -1.38 -9.95 18.02
C ALA A 188 -0.57 -9.46 16.82
N TRP A 189 -0.01 -8.25 16.91
CA TRP A 189 0.86 -7.68 15.89
C TRP A 189 2.10 -8.54 15.63
N ARG A 190 2.81 -8.97 16.68
CA ARG A 190 3.98 -9.85 16.54
C ARG A 190 3.57 -11.19 15.91
N ALA A 191 2.44 -11.75 16.32
CA ALA A 191 1.93 -12.99 15.72
C ALA A 191 1.60 -12.83 14.23
N LEU A 192 1.04 -11.69 13.81
CA LEU A 192 0.83 -11.39 12.39
C LEU A 192 2.17 -11.35 11.64
N ARG A 193 3.19 -10.68 12.18
CA ARG A 193 4.50 -10.57 11.54
C ARG A 193 5.21 -11.90 11.33
N GLU A 194 5.01 -12.87 12.21
CA GLU A 194 5.58 -14.22 12.06
C GLU A 194 4.82 -15.06 11.01
N SER A 195 3.65 -14.62 10.54
CA SER A 195 2.91 -15.29 9.46
C SER A 195 3.61 -15.11 8.11
N GLU A 196 3.65 -16.15 7.29
CA GLU A 196 4.16 -16.08 5.91
C GLU A 196 3.33 -15.11 5.04
N ASP A 197 2.01 -15.03 5.26
CA ASP A 197 1.11 -14.16 4.49
C ASP A 197 1.42 -12.68 4.70
N ALA A 198 1.98 -12.31 5.87
CA ALA A 198 2.39 -10.94 6.15
C ALA A 198 3.46 -10.42 5.17
N ARG A 199 4.04 -11.32 4.35
CA ARG A 199 4.95 -10.96 3.26
C ARG A 199 4.23 -10.14 2.19
N PHE A 200 2.93 -10.30 2.05
CA PHE A 200 2.13 -9.56 1.07
C PHE A 200 1.59 -8.24 1.62
N LEU A 201 1.82 -7.90 2.90
CA LEU A 201 1.36 -6.64 3.48
C LEU A 201 2.54 -5.69 3.71
N THR A 202 2.45 -4.46 3.23
CA THR A 202 3.40 -3.38 3.49
C THR A 202 2.68 -2.21 4.15
N LEU A 203 3.24 -1.70 5.24
CA LEU A 203 2.68 -0.57 5.98
C LEU A 203 3.61 0.63 5.90
N VAL A 204 3.06 1.78 5.51
CA VAL A 204 3.83 3.01 5.23
C VAL A 204 3.41 4.13 6.16
N GLY A 205 4.38 4.87 6.69
CA GLY A 205 4.16 6.11 7.43
C GLY A 205 5.42 6.99 7.41
N PRO A 206 5.37 8.27 7.82
CA PRO A 206 4.18 9.03 8.21
C PRO A 206 3.29 9.40 7.01
N ARG A 207 2.22 10.16 7.29
CA ARG A 207 1.35 10.77 6.26
C ARG A 207 2.09 11.85 5.46
N VAL A 208 1.64 12.05 4.22
CA VAL A 208 2.12 13.04 3.26
C VAL A 208 1.01 14.00 2.87
N LEU A 209 1.36 15.22 2.47
CA LEU A 209 0.40 16.25 2.15
C LEU A 209 -0.17 16.06 0.73
N ALA A 210 -1.48 15.91 0.61
CA ALA A 210 -2.20 15.93 -0.68
C ALA A 210 -2.58 17.35 -1.12
N ARG A 211 -2.74 18.27 -0.16
CA ARG A 211 -2.89 19.72 -0.40
C ARG A 211 -2.56 20.52 0.87
N GLY A 212 -1.72 21.55 0.70
CA GLY A 212 -1.52 22.63 1.67
C GLY A 212 -2.29 23.91 1.31
N GLY A 213 -2.15 24.96 2.12
CA GLY A 213 -2.73 26.29 1.87
C GLY A 213 -3.76 26.72 2.91
N ASP A 214 -4.66 27.63 2.54
CA ASP A 214 -5.68 28.19 3.44
C ASP A 214 -6.66 27.10 3.90
N GLY A 215 -6.66 26.82 5.21
CA GLY A 215 -7.51 25.82 5.86
C GLY A 215 -6.76 24.62 6.46
N ALA A 216 -7.50 23.58 6.84
CA ALA A 216 -6.96 22.36 7.40
C ALA A 216 -6.11 21.60 6.36
N PRO A 217 -4.91 21.12 6.70
CA PRO A 217 -4.09 20.36 5.76
C PRO A 217 -4.79 19.05 5.34
N ARG A 218 -4.63 18.68 4.06
CA ARG A 218 -5.16 17.41 3.52
C ARG A 218 -4.08 16.35 3.60
N TRP A 219 -4.00 15.67 4.74
CA TRP A 219 -3.07 14.58 4.93
C TRP A 219 -3.61 13.28 4.35
N VAL A 220 -2.74 12.53 3.68
CA VAL A 220 -3.02 11.18 3.19
C VAL A 220 -1.91 10.25 3.64
N GLY A 221 -2.18 8.95 3.69
CA GLY A 221 -1.17 7.99 4.08
C GLY A 221 0.00 7.91 3.09
N GLY A 222 1.20 7.62 3.61
CA GLY A 222 2.42 7.55 2.80
C GLY A 222 2.41 6.45 1.73
N GLY A 223 1.50 5.48 1.84
CA GLY A 223 1.30 4.44 0.82
C GLY A 223 0.95 4.98 -0.57
N TRP A 224 0.37 6.19 -0.66
CA TRP A 224 0.15 6.86 -1.95
C TRP A 224 1.44 7.21 -2.66
N VAL A 225 2.50 7.58 -1.94
CA VAL A 225 3.82 7.83 -2.52
C VAL A 225 4.39 6.52 -3.07
N LEU A 226 4.30 5.45 -2.28
CA LEU A 226 4.78 4.13 -2.70
C LEU A 226 4.03 3.62 -3.93
N ALA A 227 2.71 3.78 -3.98
CA ALA A 227 1.89 3.43 -5.15
C ALA A 227 2.28 4.26 -6.40
N SER A 228 2.53 5.57 -6.22
CA SER A 228 3.05 6.45 -7.28
C SER A 228 4.40 5.95 -7.81
N ARG A 229 5.31 5.54 -6.91
CA ARG A 229 6.60 4.96 -7.31
C ARG A 229 6.48 3.64 -8.04
N ILE A 230 5.61 2.74 -7.59
CA ILE A 230 5.31 1.46 -8.26
C ILE A 230 4.78 1.70 -9.68
N ALA A 231 3.82 2.61 -9.83
CA ALA A 231 3.27 2.95 -11.13
C ALA A 231 4.31 3.57 -12.07
N ASP A 232 5.14 4.50 -11.58
CA ASP A 232 6.20 5.12 -12.37
C ASP A 232 7.29 4.13 -12.80
N ALA A 233 7.73 3.25 -11.89
CA ALA A 233 8.67 2.18 -12.20
C ALA A 233 8.14 1.30 -13.33
N PHE A 234 6.86 0.91 -13.24
CA PHE A 234 6.23 0.11 -14.29
C PHE A 234 6.12 0.88 -15.63
N ARG A 235 5.79 2.17 -15.62
CA ARG A 235 5.75 2.99 -16.85
C ARG A 235 7.12 3.10 -17.52
N ARG A 236 8.18 3.27 -16.74
CA ARG A 236 9.55 3.43 -17.24
C ARG A 236 10.17 2.13 -17.75
N GLU A 237 10.01 1.06 -16.98
CA GLU A 237 10.81 -0.17 -17.14
C GLU A 237 9.96 -1.38 -17.54
N GLY A 238 8.63 -1.28 -17.46
CA GLY A 238 7.72 -2.43 -17.57
C GLY A 238 7.71 -3.31 -16.30
N TRP A 239 8.43 -2.90 -15.24
CA TRP A 239 8.58 -3.65 -13.99
C TRP A 239 8.49 -2.74 -12.77
N ALA A 240 7.87 -3.25 -11.70
CA ALA A 240 7.65 -2.51 -10.47
C ALA A 240 8.71 -2.78 -9.38
N ALA A 241 9.97 -2.98 -9.77
CA ALA A 241 11.05 -3.27 -8.82
C ALA A 241 11.74 -1.98 -8.31
N ALA A 242 11.96 -1.00 -9.20
CA ALA A 242 12.65 0.26 -8.91
C ALA A 242 11.77 1.24 -8.12
N ILE A 243 11.52 0.96 -6.85
CA ILE A 243 10.55 1.72 -6.01
C ILE A 243 11.13 2.21 -4.68
N GLU A 244 12.40 1.93 -4.41
CA GLU A 244 13.09 2.29 -3.18
C GLU A 244 14.47 2.90 -3.48
N GLY A 245 15.09 3.51 -2.48
CA GLY A 245 16.39 4.15 -2.59
C GLY A 245 16.33 5.66 -2.86
N ARG A 246 17.50 6.29 -3.00
CA ARG A 246 17.63 7.76 -3.07
C ARG A 246 17.19 8.36 -4.41
N GLU A 247 17.08 7.54 -5.45
CA GLU A 247 16.70 7.96 -6.80
C GLU A 247 15.30 7.45 -7.11
N ASP A 248 15.16 6.15 -7.38
CA ASP A 248 13.88 5.54 -7.80
C ASP A 248 12.76 5.62 -6.75
N GLY A 249 13.13 5.53 -5.48
CA GLY A 249 12.20 5.66 -4.36
C GLY A 249 11.76 7.10 -4.05
N THR A 250 12.31 8.12 -4.73
CA THR A 250 11.98 9.52 -4.42
C THR A 250 10.89 10.05 -5.33
N GLU A 251 9.79 10.50 -4.73
CA GLU A 251 8.78 11.28 -5.40
C GLU A 251 9.07 12.78 -5.31
N SER A 252 8.74 13.52 -6.36
CA SER A 252 8.90 14.98 -6.45
C SER A 252 7.57 15.69 -6.74
N GLY A 253 7.56 17.01 -6.58
CA GLY A 253 6.36 17.83 -6.78
C GLY A 253 5.26 17.51 -5.77
N LEU A 254 5.63 17.04 -4.57
CA LEU A 254 4.68 16.88 -3.48
C LEU A 254 4.27 18.26 -2.94
N PRO A 255 2.99 18.46 -2.61
CA PRO A 255 2.57 19.64 -1.86
C PRO A 255 3.38 19.76 -0.56
N ALA A 256 3.77 20.98 -0.22
CA ALA A 256 4.54 21.27 0.98
C ALA A 256 3.79 22.25 1.89
N MET A 257 3.93 22.06 3.19
CA MET A 257 3.53 23.05 4.20
C MET A 257 4.71 23.26 5.14
N GLY A 258 5.47 24.33 4.91
CA GLY A 258 6.74 24.56 5.60
C GLY A 258 7.92 23.90 4.89
N SER A 259 8.79 23.24 5.64
CA SER A 259 10.08 22.70 5.14
C SER A 259 10.03 21.27 4.60
N VAL A 260 8.94 20.53 4.85
CA VAL A 260 8.78 19.13 4.46
C VAL A 260 7.35 18.84 3.98
N PRO A 261 7.13 17.84 3.11
CA PRO A 261 5.82 17.45 2.63
C PRO A 261 5.12 16.40 3.51
N THR A 262 5.80 15.88 4.53
CA THR A 262 5.30 14.88 5.48
C THR A 262 4.89 15.51 6.80
N GLU A 263 4.10 14.81 7.63
CA GLU A 263 3.65 15.33 8.94
C GLU A 263 4.78 15.62 9.93
N CYS A 264 5.92 14.98 9.74
CA CYS A 264 7.11 15.18 10.53
C CYS A 264 8.36 14.99 9.67
N ASP A 265 9.48 15.47 10.17
CA ASP A 265 10.82 15.17 9.64
C ASP A 265 11.50 14.14 10.57
N PRO A 266 11.54 12.84 10.22
CA PRO A 266 12.14 11.81 11.06
C PRO A 266 13.62 12.10 11.34
N ALA A 267 14.08 11.72 12.53
CA ALA A 267 15.49 11.83 12.87
C ALA A 267 16.34 10.81 12.07
N ASP A 268 17.62 11.14 11.85
CA ASP A 268 18.56 10.27 11.14
C ASP A 268 18.61 8.86 11.77
N GLY A 269 18.55 7.83 10.92
CA GLY A 269 18.64 6.42 11.32
C GLY A 269 17.30 5.80 11.75
N GLN A 270 16.22 6.58 11.90
CA GLN A 270 14.90 6.03 12.23
C GLN A 270 14.36 5.10 11.12
N GLU A 271 14.81 5.24 9.88
CA GLU A 271 14.47 4.36 8.77
C GLU A 271 14.91 2.91 9.00
N VAL A 272 16.07 2.71 9.65
CA VAL A 272 16.57 1.37 9.99
C VAL A 272 15.68 0.75 11.07
N ALA A 273 15.27 1.54 12.06
CA ALA A 273 14.38 1.07 13.12
C ALA A 273 12.99 0.70 12.59
N PHE A 274 12.46 1.47 11.64
CA PHE A 274 11.23 1.12 10.92
C PHE A 274 11.40 -0.18 10.13
N GLY A 275 12.53 -0.34 9.44
CA GLY A 275 12.86 -1.57 8.71
C GLY A 275 12.83 -2.82 9.57
N LEU A 276 13.41 -2.76 10.78
CA LEU A 276 13.38 -3.88 11.74
C LEU A 276 11.96 -4.23 12.22
N LEU A 277 11.04 -3.27 12.14
CA LEU A 277 9.63 -3.45 12.48
C LEU A 277 8.76 -3.92 11.30
N GLY A 278 9.33 -4.08 10.10
CA GLY A 278 8.55 -4.38 8.90
C GLY A 278 7.70 -3.20 8.44
N LEU A 279 8.12 -1.97 8.76
CA LEU A 279 7.45 -0.73 8.40
C LEU A 279 8.28 0.04 7.39
N THR A 280 7.61 0.67 6.45
CA THR A 280 8.23 1.59 5.49
C THR A 280 8.16 3.02 6.04
N LEU A 281 9.32 3.65 6.22
CA LEU A 281 9.41 5.06 6.59
C LEU A 281 9.48 5.93 5.34
N LEU A 282 8.58 6.91 5.23
CA LEU A 282 8.64 7.96 4.24
C LEU A 282 9.57 9.08 4.75
N VAL A 283 10.68 9.31 4.04
CA VAL A 283 11.72 10.26 4.45
C VAL A 283 11.62 11.53 3.60
N PRO A 284 11.34 12.71 4.15
CA PRO A 284 11.31 13.95 3.38
C PRO A 284 12.71 14.30 2.83
N ARG A 285 12.76 14.94 1.66
CA ARG A 285 13.99 15.30 0.94
C ARG A 285 13.93 16.74 0.43
N GLY A 286 13.75 17.65 1.37
CA GLY A 286 13.38 19.04 1.11
C GLY A 286 11.87 19.23 1.11
N ALA A 287 11.41 20.41 0.68
CA ALA A 287 10.01 20.81 0.83
C ALA A 287 9.02 19.98 -0.02
N GLU A 288 9.39 19.65 -1.25
CA GLU A 288 8.45 19.07 -2.24
C GLU A 288 8.81 17.64 -2.65
N ARG A 289 9.60 16.95 -1.83
CA ARG A 289 10.08 15.60 -2.13
C ARG A 289 10.04 14.72 -0.91
N ALA A 290 9.74 13.45 -1.13
CA ALA A 290 9.83 12.41 -0.11
C ALA A 290 10.27 11.10 -0.76
N ALA A 291 11.00 10.29 0.00
CA ALA A 291 11.63 9.08 -0.49
C ALA A 291 11.25 7.88 0.36
N VAL A 292 10.94 6.78 -0.33
CA VAL A 292 10.96 5.44 0.24
C VAL A 292 12.39 4.92 0.10
N LEU A 293 13.14 4.88 1.20
CA LEU A 293 14.52 4.40 1.16
C LEU A 293 14.60 2.87 1.19
N LEU A 294 13.67 2.24 1.90
CA LEU A 294 13.52 0.79 2.02
C LEU A 294 12.03 0.48 2.03
N ALA A 295 11.61 -0.55 1.29
CA ALA A 295 10.23 -1.02 1.28
C ALA A 295 10.13 -2.45 1.84
N PRO A 296 10.34 -2.66 3.16
CA PRO A 296 10.11 -3.96 3.80
C PRO A 296 8.62 -4.29 3.84
N THR A 297 8.31 -5.57 3.79
CA THR A 297 6.97 -6.07 4.10
C THR A 297 6.85 -6.28 5.61
N LEU A 298 5.63 -6.52 6.09
CA LEU A 298 5.35 -6.68 7.50
C LEU A 298 5.97 -7.96 8.07
N HIS A 299 6.18 -8.96 7.20
CA HIS A 299 6.77 -10.24 7.57
C HIS A 299 8.12 -10.09 8.26
N LYS A 300 8.28 -10.79 9.37
CA LYS A 300 9.54 -10.91 10.08
C LYS A 300 10.23 -12.19 9.57
N PRO A 301 11.27 -12.08 8.74
CA PRO A 301 11.89 -13.24 8.14
C PRO A 301 12.57 -14.12 9.20
N PRO A 302 12.46 -15.46 9.10
CA PRO A 302 13.13 -16.37 10.00
C PRO A 302 14.66 -16.29 9.84
N ARG A 303 15.37 -16.60 10.94
CA ARG A 303 16.83 -16.72 10.94
C ARG A 303 17.23 -18.18 10.87
N PHE A 304 18.20 -18.47 10.00
CA PHE A 304 18.74 -19.82 9.80
C PHE A 304 20.20 -19.89 10.24
N HIS A 305 20.69 -21.10 10.48
CA HIS A 305 22.13 -21.31 10.76
C HIS A 305 23.01 -20.93 9.56
N ALA A 306 22.53 -21.18 8.34
CA ALA A 306 23.21 -20.76 7.13
C ALA A 306 22.97 -19.26 6.88
N SER A 307 24.07 -18.50 6.72
CA SER A 307 24.01 -17.05 6.45
C SER A 307 23.29 -16.75 5.13
N ALA A 308 23.51 -17.56 4.09
CA ALA A 308 22.85 -17.42 2.80
C ALA A 308 21.32 -17.55 2.90
N ALA A 309 20.82 -18.58 3.61
CA ALA A 309 19.38 -18.77 3.79
C ALA A 309 18.72 -17.63 4.59
N THR A 310 19.44 -17.08 5.59
CA THR A 310 18.97 -15.91 6.34
C THR A 310 18.92 -14.66 5.46
N SER A 311 19.93 -14.48 4.60
CA SER A 311 19.94 -13.39 3.62
C SER A 311 18.78 -13.52 2.63
N ASP A 312 18.52 -14.72 2.12
CA ASP A 312 17.43 -14.98 1.19
C ASP A 312 16.06 -14.70 1.84
N ALA A 313 15.84 -15.17 3.06
CA ALA A 313 14.60 -14.86 3.78
C ALA A 313 14.40 -13.35 3.96
N ALA A 314 15.47 -12.60 4.27
CA ALA A 314 15.41 -11.15 4.40
C ALA A 314 15.10 -10.45 3.06
N LEU A 315 15.67 -10.91 1.95
CA LEU A 315 15.37 -10.37 0.62
C LEU A 315 13.93 -10.65 0.20
N ALA A 316 13.40 -11.80 0.58
CA ALA A 316 12.05 -12.20 0.26
C ALA A 316 10.96 -11.49 1.11
N ALA A 317 11.36 -10.81 2.18
CA ALA A 317 10.52 -9.94 3.00
C ALA A 317 10.55 -8.47 2.54
N ARG A 318 10.78 -8.22 1.25
CA ARG A 318 10.82 -6.88 0.65
C ARG A 318 9.77 -6.75 -0.44
N LEU A 319 9.07 -5.64 -0.49
CA LEU A 319 7.99 -5.41 -1.45
C LEU A 319 8.44 -5.52 -2.92
N PRO A 320 9.60 -4.98 -3.36
CA PRO A 320 10.07 -5.16 -4.74
C PRO A 320 10.18 -6.63 -5.14
N TRP A 321 10.59 -7.49 -4.21
CA TRP A 321 10.66 -8.92 -4.44
C TRP A 321 9.26 -9.52 -4.66
N VAL A 322 8.30 -9.17 -3.80
CA VAL A 322 6.93 -9.72 -3.87
C VAL A 322 6.21 -9.26 -5.14
N LEU A 323 6.39 -7.99 -5.53
CA LEU A 323 5.88 -7.46 -6.80
C LEU A 323 6.46 -8.22 -7.99
N GLY A 324 7.77 -8.47 -7.99
CA GLY A 324 8.44 -9.24 -9.05
C GLY A 324 7.90 -10.66 -9.13
N VAL A 325 7.86 -11.39 -8.01
CA VAL A 325 7.35 -12.76 -7.97
C VAL A 325 5.88 -12.83 -8.40
N GLY A 326 5.02 -11.98 -7.83
CA GLY A 326 3.58 -12.00 -8.11
C GLY A 326 3.27 -11.83 -9.59
N ARG A 327 3.92 -10.85 -10.25
CA ARG A 327 3.71 -10.59 -11.69
C ARG A 327 4.06 -11.79 -12.57
N PHE A 328 5.15 -12.49 -12.26
CA PHE A 328 5.54 -13.68 -13.00
C PHE A 328 4.61 -14.86 -12.71
N LEU A 329 4.12 -15.02 -11.48
CA LEU A 329 3.18 -16.08 -11.15
C LEU A 329 1.84 -15.88 -11.85
N HIS A 330 1.31 -14.66 -11.91
CA HIS A 330 0.12 -14.35 -12.70
C HIS A 330 0.29 -14.73 -14.17
N ALA A 331 1.40 -14.32 -14.78
CA ALA A 331 1.70 -14.61 -16.17
C ALA A 331 1.91 -16.11 -16.43
N LEU A 332 2.59 -16.82 -15.53
CA LEU A 332 2.81 -18.27 -15.64
C LEU A 332 1.52 -19.05 -15.47
N ALA A 333 0.63 -18.65 -14.57
CA ALA A 333 -0.67 -19.28 -14.38
C ALA A 333 -1.51 -19.19 -15.66
N LEU A 334 -1.64 -17.98 -16.22
CA LEU A 334 -2.37 -17.75 -17.46
C LEU A 334 -1.74 -18.52 -18.62
N ARG A 335 -0.43 -18.36 -18.84
CA ARG A 335 0.27 -19.00 -19.95
C ARG A 335 0.28 -20.52 -19.84
N GLY A 336 0.47 -21.06 -18.63
CA GLY A 336 0.44 -22.49 -18.35
C GLY A 336 -0.92 -23.11 -18.69
N HIS A 337 -2.00 -22.43 -18.28
CA HIS A 337 -3.36 -22.83 -18.64
C HIS A 337 -3.56 -22.86 -20.17
N TRP A 338 -3.13 -21.81 -20.90
CA TRP A 338 -3.23 -21.78 -22.36
C TRP A 338 -2.43 -22.87 -23.08
N GLU A 339 -1.23 -23.20 -22.60
CA GLU A 339 -0.43 -24.28 -23.20
C GLU A 339 -1.12 -25.65 -23.04
N LEU A 340 -1.71 -25.91 -21.88
CA LEU A 340 -2.48 -27.14 -21.64
C LEU A 340 -3.75 -27.18 -22.49
N LEU A 341 -4.48 -26.06 -22.62
CA LEU A 341 -5.67 -25.96 -23.48
C LEU A 341 -5.38 -26.21 -24.97
N ARG A 342 -4.17 -25.86 -25.44
CA ARG A 342 -3.73 -26.15 -26.82
C ARG A 342 -3.42 -27.62 -27.07
N GLY A 343 -3.54 -28.47 -26.05
CA GLY A 343 -3.25 -29.91 -26.14
C GLY A 343 -1.77 -30.25 -26.00
N HIS A 344 -0.92 -29.31 -25.57
CA HIS A 344 0.46 -29.64 -25.24
C HIS A 344 0.51 -30.51 -23.97
N GLY A 345 1.28 -31.60 -24.03
CA GLY A 345 1.58 -32.39 -22.83
C GLY A 345 2.42 -31.59 -21.82
N PRO A 346 2.46 -32.00 -20.54
CA PRO A 346 3.14 -31.27 -19.45
C PRO A 346 4.60 -30.89 -19.75
N GLN A 347 5.35 -31.77 -20.43
CA GLN A 347 6.75 -31.53 -20.81
C GLN A 347 6.89 -30.44 -21.89
N ALA A 348 5.98 -30.42 -22.86
CA ALA A 348 5.96 -29.41 -23.91
C ALA A 348 5.52 -28.05 -23.35
N ALA A 349 4.50 -28.04 -22.50
CA ALA A 349 4.07 -26.84 -21.78
C ALA A 349 5.20 -26.27 -20.90
N ALA A 350 5.88 -27.11 -20.10
CA ALA A 350 7.02 -26.68 -19.29
C ALA A 350 8.15 -26.10 -20.16
N ARG A 351 8.46 -26.70 -21.31
CA ARG A 351 9.45 -26.15 -22.25
C ARG A 351 9.06 -24.75 -22.74
N ALA A 352 7.81 -24.58 -23.19
CA ALA A 352 7.31 -23.29 -23.67
C ALA A 352 7.34 -22.21 -22.57
N LEU A 353 7.03 -22.57 -21.32
CA LEU A 353 7.14 -21.68 -20.17
C LEU A 353 8.58 -21.25 -19.90
N ASN A 354 9.54 -22.19 -19.96
CA ASN A 354 10.97 -21.86 -19.75
C ASN A 354 11.55 -21.03 -20.91
N GLU A 355 11.16 -21.29 -22.16
CA GLU A 355 11.55 -20.46 -23.31
C GLU A 355 11.02 -19.03 -23.19
N TRP A 356 9.83 -18.85 -22.62
CA TRP A 356 9.28 -17.54 -22.29
C TRP A 356 10.03 -16.88 -21.12
N LEU A 357 10.26 -17.59 -20.01
CA LEU A 357 11.02 -17.09 -18.86
C LEU A 357 12.45 -16.66 -19.23
N ALA A 358 13.08 -17.35 -20.18
CA ALA A 358 14.42 -17.01 -20.64
C ALA A 358 14.52 -15.60 -21.23
N GLN A 359 13.43 -15.03 -21.77
CA GLN A 359 13.39 -13.67 -22.31
C GLN A 359 13.52 -12.60 -21.22
N PHE A 360 13.25 -12.97 -19.97
CA PHE A 360 13.32 -12.09 -18.81
C PHE A 360 14.55 -12.38 -17.93
N CYS A 361 15.32 -13.41 -18.28
CA CYS A 361 16.60 -13.72 -17.68
C CYS A 361 17.71 -13.05 -18.48
N GLY A 362 18.62 -12.34 -17.81
CA GLY A 362 19.74 -11.64 -18.47
C GLY A 362 20.40 -10.61 -17.56
N GLU A 363 21.41 -9.89 -18.06
CA GLU A 363 22.06 -8.82 -17.30
C GLU A 363 21.07 -7.70 -16.92
N ASP A 364 20.23 -7.30 -17.89
CA ASP A 364 19.22 -6.24 -17.72
C ASP A 364 17.79 -6.79 -17.47
N GLY A 365 17.63 -8.10 -17.37
CA GLY A 365 16.34 -8.75 -17.17
C GLY A 365 15.85 -8.65 -15.71
N PRO A 366 14.53 -8.60 -15.46
CA PRO A 366 13.95 -8.54 -14.11
C PRO A 366 14.18 -9.81 -13.28
N LEU A 367 14.59 -10.92 -13.91
CA LEU A 367 14.90 -12.18 -13.26
C LEU A 367 16.39 -12.48 -13.38
N ALA A 368 17.02 -12.85 -12.27
CA ALA A 368 18.37 -13.39 -12.24
C ALA A 368 18.40 -14.88 -12.63
N GLU A 369 17.36 -15.62 -12.23
CA GLU A 369 17.19 -17.03 -12.54
C GLU A 369 15.69 -17.35 -12.53
N ALA A 370 15.23 -18.18 -13.46
CA ALA A 370 13.89 -18.74 -13.39
C ALA A 370 13.80 -20.11 -14.06
N SER A 371 12.92 -20.95 -13.53
CA SER A 371 12.54 -22.21 -14.15
C SER A 371 11.09 -22.58 -13.82
N ALA A 372 10.43 -23.31 -14.71
CA ALA A 372 9.08 -23.83 -14.50
C ALA A 372 9.00 -25.32 -14.83
N GLU A 373 8.31 -26.08 -13.99
CA GLU A 373 8.09 -27.51 -14.15
C GLU A 373 6.60 -27.82 -13.93
N LEU A 374 6.11 -28.90 -14.54
CA LEU A 374 4.74 -29.39 -14.35
C LEU A 374 4.76 -30.83 -13.80
N PRO A 375 5.28 -31.06 -12.59
CA PRO A 375 5.27 -32.38 -11.98
C PRO A 375 3.84 -32.89 -11.76
N GLU A 376 3.70 -34.20 -11.88
CA GLU A 376 2.47 -34.90 -11.53
C GLU A 376 2.31 -34.94 -10.01
N VAL A 377 1.11 -34.70 -9.52
CA VAL A 377 0.79 -34.70 -8.09
C VAL A 377 0.84 -36.13 -7.58
N LYS A 378 1.67 -36.36 -6.56
CA LYS A 378 1.82 -37.70 -5.96
C LYS A 378 0.44 -38.23 -5.51
N GLY A 379 0.08 -39.40 -6.01
CA GLY A 379 -1.18 -40.08 -5.70
C GLY A 379 -2.37 -39.68 -6.59
N HIS A 380 -2.20 -38.77 -7.55
CA HIS A 380 -3.26 -38.32 -8.44
C HIS A 380 -2.80 -38.37 -9.91
N PRO A 381 -2.89 -39.54 -10.57
CA PRO A 381 -2.42 -39.68 -11.94
C PRO A 381 -3.12 -38.73 -12.92
N GLY A 382 -2.34 -38.05 -13.77
CA GLY A 382 -2.82 -37.07 -14.73
C GLY A 382 -3.09 -35.68 -14.15
N VAL A 383 -2.95 -35.48 -12.84
CA VAL A 383 -3.07 -34.15 -12.21
C VAL A 383 -1.67 -33.55 -12.10
N HIS A 384 -1.47 -32.37 -12.68
CA HIS A 384 -0.19 -31.66 -12.67
C HIS A 384 -0.30 -30.35 -11.90
N VAL A 385 0.78 -29.98 -11.20
CA VAL A 385 0.91 -28.69 -10.53
C VAL A 385 2.03 -27.91 -11.19
N LEU A 386 1.84 -26.60 -11.40
CA LEU A 386 2.91 -25.73 -11.87
C LEU A 386 3.88 -25.44 -10.72
N SER A 387 5.10 -25.94 -10.81
CA SER A 387 6.20 -25.62 -9.89
C SER A 387 7.16 -24.62 -10.54
N ALA A 388 7.11 -23.36 -10.11
CA ALA A 388 7.97 -22.30 -10.61
C ALA A 388 9.06 -21.96 -9.60
N LYS A 389 10.33 -21.92 -10.01
CA LYS A 389 11.44 -21.32 -9.27
C LYS A 389 11.74 -19.95 -9.87
N LEU A 390 11.60 -18.88 -9.10
CA LEU A 390 11.81 -17.50 -9.57
C LEU A 390 12.81 -16.78 -8.66
N ARG A 391 13.78 -16.07 -9.25
CA ARG A 391 14.73 -15.22 -8.54
C ARG A 391 14.71 -13.81 -9.14
N PRO A 392 13.83 -12.92 -8.64
CA PRO A 392 13.78 -11.53 -9.10
C PRO A 392 15.07 -10.77 -8.82
N ARG A 393 15.38 -9.79 -9.65
CA ARG A 393 16.37 -8.76 -9.33
C ARG A 393 15.69 -7.66 -8.53
N LEU A 394 16.37 -7.23 -7.47
CA LEU A 394 16.00 -6.05 -6.69
C LEU A 394 16.63 -4.80 -7.31
N PRO A 395 16.26 -3.60 -6.87
CA PRO A 395 16.89 -2.35 -7.30
C PRO A 395 18.42 -2.44 -7.33
N GLN A 396 19.03 -1.72 -8.28
CA GLN A 396 20.47 -1.74 -8.55
C GLN A 396 21.01 -3.11 -9.02
N GLY A 397 20.14 -3.99 -9.53
CA GLY A 397 20.53 -5.25 -10.15
C GLY A 397 20.91 -6.36 -9.17
N THR A 398 20.72 -6.15 -7.86
CA THR A 398 21.06 -7.12 -6.81
C THR A 398 20.19 -8.36 -6.95
N PRO A 399 20.76 -9.58 -7.08
CA PRO A 399 19.95 -10.79 -7.13
C PRO A 399 19.14 -10.95 -5.82
N GLY A 400 17.83 -11.09 -5.95
CA GLY A 400 16.95 -11.40 -4.83
C GLY A 400 17.07 -12.86 -4.39
N ALA A 401 16.19 -13.26 -3.47
CA ALA A 401 16.07 -14.66 -3.05
C ALA A 401 15.38 -15.49 -4.13
N ALA A 402 15.79 -16.76 -4.28
CA ALA A 402 15.04 -17.70 -5.08
C ALA A 402 13.79 -18.16 -4.32
N HIS A 403 12.62 -18.09 -4.96
CA HIS A 403 11.38 -18.65 -4.45
C HIS A 403 10.97 -19.84 -5.28
N ARG A 404 10.45 -20.90 -4.63
CA ARG A 404 9.73 -21.95 -5.34
C ARG A 404 8.26 -21.89 -4.93
N VAL A 405 7.38 -21.77 -5.90
CA VAL A 405 5.93 -21.74 -5.72
C VAL A 405 5.31 -22.88 -6.48
N MET A 406 4.31 -23.51 -5.88
CA MET A 406 3.45 -24.49 -6.53
C MET A 406 2.07 -23.87 -6.74
N LEU A 407 1.60 -23.86 -7.97
CA LEU A 407 0.30 -23.33 -8.38
C LEU A 407 -0.52 -24.45 -9.00
N ASN A 408 -1.76 -24.59 -8.55
CA ASN A 408 -2.74 -25.37 -9.30
C ASN A 408 -3.13 -24.56 -10.52
N LEU A 409 -2.92 -25.13 -11.71
CA LEU A 409 -3.46 -24.52 -12.93
C LEU A 409 -4.97 -24.80 -12.97
N PRO A 410 -5.79 -23.78 -13.26
CA PRO A 410 -7.24 -23.94 -13.34
C PRO A 410 -7.67 -24.84 -14.50
#